data_AF-A0A847UU84-F1
#
_entry.id   AF-A0A847UU84-F1
#
_cell.length_a   1.000
_cell.length_b   1.000
_cell.length_c   1.000
_cell.angle_alpha   90.00
_cell.angle_beta   90.00
_cell.angle_gamma   90.00
#
_symmetry.space_group_name_H-M   'P 1'
#
loop_
_entity.id
_entity.type
_entity.pdbx_description
1 polymer ?
#
loop_
_entity_poly.entity_id
_entity_poly.type
_entity_poly.pdbx_seq_one_letter_code
_entity_poly.pdbx_strand_id
1 'polypeptide(L)'
;MSGSRSGFWSVGLMFLVTIALGLGLVWVNIERVDLAYELKSLERELQEKQEQNSKLQVERHYLLAPATLRVRAEMAGLKPPRRDQIRTLE
;
A
#
# COMPACT_ATOMS: atom_id res chain seq x y z
N MET A 1 -49.77 34.00 -29.14
CA MET A 1 -49.69 32.61 -28.65
C MET A 1 -48.34 31.93 -28.95
N SER A 2 -47.21 32.65 -29.13
CA SER A 2 -45.89 32.01 -29.37
C SER A 2 -45.09 31.71 -28.09
N GLY A 3 -45.37 32.39 -26.98
CA GLY A 3 -44.65 32.21 -25.71
C GLY A 3 -44.89 30.87 -25.00
N SER A 4 -46.00 30.17 -25.28
CA SER A 4 -46.24 28.84 -24.70
C SER A 4 -45.35 27.78 -25.35
N ARG A 5 -45.15 27.85 -26.68
CA ARG A 5 -44.34 26.88 -27.42
C ARG A 5 -42.86 26.97 -27.03
N SER A 6 -42.31 28.18 -26.82
CA SER A 6 -40.93 28.33 -26.30
C SER A 6 -40.78 27.82 -24.86
N GLY A 7 -41.80 28.03 -24.01
CA GLY A 7 -41.82 27.51 -22.65
C GLY A 7 -41.75 25.97 -22.61
N PHE A 8 -42.54 25.28 -23.42
CA PHE A 8 -42.51 23.81 -23.49
C PHE A 8 -41.14 23.27 -23.93
N TRP A 9 -40.46 23.93 -24.88
CA TRP A 9 -39.10 23.56 -25.30
C TRP A 9 -38.08 23.75 -24.18
N SER A 10 -38.17 24.86 -23.43
CA SER A 10 -37.27 25.08 -22.29
C SER A 10 -37.44 24.05 -21.17
N VAL A 11 -38.68 23.64 -20.88
CA VAL A 11 -38.96 22.60 -19.88
C VAL A 11 -38.44 21.24 -20.36
N GLY A 12 -38.64 20.90 -21.63
CA GLY A 12 -38.09 19.68 -22.22
C GLY A 12 -36.56 19.64 -22.16
N LEU A 13 -35.89 20.75 -22.46
CA LEU A 13 -34.44 20.84 -22.36
C LEU A 13 -33.95 20.68 -20.92
N MET A 14 -34.59 21.35 -19.95
CA MET A 14 -34.25 21.20 -18.54
C MET A 14 -34.42 19.76 -18.03
N PHE A 15 -35.46 19.07 -18.50
CA PHE A 15 -35.67 17.67 -18.16
C PHE A 15 -34.55 16.78 -18.70
N LEU A 16 -34.14 16.98 -19.96
CA LEU A 16 -33.02 16.23 -20.56
C LEU A 16 -31.69 16.50 -19.86
N VAL A 17 -31.41 17.76 -19.52
CA VAL A 17 -30.22 18.13 -18.75
C VAL A 17 -30.21 17.46 -17.39
N THR A 18 -31.36 17.44 -16.70
CA THR A 18 -31.48 16.78 -15.39
C THR A 18 -31.21 15.28 -15.49
N ILE A 19 -31.72 14.61 -16.53
CA ILE A 19 -31.44 13.19 -16.78
C ILE A 19 -29.95 12.97 -17.06
N ALA A 20 -29.33 13.80 -17.92
CA ALA A 20 -27.92 13.69 -18.26
C ALA A 20 -27.03 13.88 -17.02
N LEU A 21 -27.35 14.84 -16.16
CA LEU A 21 -26.66 15.06 -14.89
C LEU A 21 -26.85 13.88 -13.92
N GLY A 22 -28.07 13.33 -13.83
CA GLY A 22 -28.35 12.16 -13.00
C GLY A 22 -27.54 10.94 -13.44
N LEU A 23 -27.49 10.67 -14.75
CA LEU A 23 -26.68 9.60 -15.33
C LEU A 23 -25.17 9.83 -15.09
N GLY A 24 -24.71 11.06 -15.30
CA GLY A 24 -23.32 11.44 -15.03
C GLY A 24 -22.94 11.26 -13.56
N LEU A 25 -23.85 11.58 -12.64
CA LEU A 25 -23.63 11.40 -11.21
C LEU A 25 -23.49 9.91 -10.84
N VAL A 26 -24.36 9.05 -11.40
CA VAL A 26 -24.28 7.60 -11.20
C VAL A 26 -22.95 7.06 -11.74
N TRP A 27 -22.52 7.51 -12.92
CA TRP A 27 -21.24 7.10 -13.49
C TRP A 27 -20.06 7.46 -12.59
N VAL A 28 -19.98 8.73 -12.16
CA VAL A 28 -18.94 9.20 -11.23
C VAL A 28 -18.99 8.46 -9.90
N ASN A 29 -20.19 8.06 -9.45
CA ASN A 29 -20.34 7.29 -8.23
C ASN A 29 -19.74 5.88 -8.36
N ILE A 30 -19.99 5.20 -9.48
CA ILE A 30 -19.41 3.88 -9.76
C ILE A 30 -17.89 3.96 -9.78
N GLU A 31 -17.32 4.89 -10.56
CA GLU A 31 -15.87 5.09 -10.64
C GLU A 31 -15.25 5.38 -9.26
N ARG A 32 -15.93 6.20 -8.44
CA ARG A 32 -15.49 6.50 -7.08
C ARG A 32 -15.46 5.25 -6.20
N VAL A 33 -16.48 4.40 -6.32
CA VAL A 33 -16.57 3.16 -5.55
C VAL A 33 -15.48 2.19 -5.98
N ASP A 34 -15.24 2.05 -7.28
CA ASP A 34 -14.19 1.19 -7.83
C ASP A 34 -12.81 1.64 -7.34
N LEU A 35 -12.52 2.95 -7.41
CA LEU A 35 -11.27 3.51 -6.89
C LEU A 35 -11.11 3.27 -5.38
N ALA A 36 -12.20 3.37 -4.60
CA ALA A 36 -12.14 3.10 -3.17
C ALA A 36 -11.84 1.61 -2.87
N TYR A 37 -12.36 0.69 -3.69
CA TYR A 37 -12.02 -0.73 -3.59
C TYR A 37 -10.57 -1.00 -3.94
N GLU A 38 -10.05 -0.37 -5.01
CA GLU A 38 -8.63 -0.48 -5.40
C GLU A 38 -7.71 0.10 -4.33
N LEU A 39 -8.03 1.25 -3.78
CA LEU A 39 -7.24 1.85 -2.70
C LEU A 39 -7.20 0.93 -1.48
N LYS A 40 -8.34 0.33 -1.11
CA LYS A 40 -8.42 -0.60 0.01
C LYS A 40 -7.63 -1.89 -0.25
N SER A 41 -7.60 -2.40 -1.49
CA SER A 41 -6.80 -3.59 -1.81
C SER A 41 -5.30 -3.27 -1.73
N LEU A 42 -4.90 -2.09 -2.22
CA LEU A 42 -3.51 -1.64 -2.17
C LEU A 42 -3.02 -1.37 -0.74
N GLU A 43 -3.87 -0.77 0.11
CA GLU A 43 -3.58 -0.60 1.54
C GLU A 43 -3.37 -1.95 2.23
N ARG A 44 -4.20 -2.95 1.91
CA ARG A 44 -4.04 -4.30 2.45
C ARG A 44 -2.74 -4.94 2.00
N GLU A 45 -2.39 -4.85 0.72
CA GLU A 45 -1.12 -5.38 0.22
C GLU A 45 0.08 -4.69 0.88
N LEU A 46 0.02 -3.37 1.03
CA LEU A 46 1.05 -2.60 1.72
C LEU A 46 1.21 -3.08 3.17
N GLN A 47 0.10 -3.27 3.89
CA GLN A 47 0.12 -3.76 5.27
C GLN A 47 0.71 -5.18 5.36
N GLU A 48 0.33 -6.09 4.47
CA GLU A 48 0.87 -7.45 4.43
C GLU A 48 2.39 -7.44 4.18
N LYS A 49 2.87 -6.59 3.27
CA LYS A 49 4.31 -6.44 3.00
C LYS A 49 5.06 -5.83 4.18
N GLN A 50 4.48 -4.84 4.85
CA GLN A 50 5.08 -4.25 6.05
C GLN A 50 5.19 -5.27 7.19
N GLU A 51 4.17 -6.10 7.39
CA GLU A 51 4.20 -7.15 8.40
C GLU A 51 5.29 -8.19 8.09
N GLN A 52 5.40 -8.63 6.83
CA GLN A 52 6.46 -9.53 6.38
C GLN A 52 7.86 -8.92 6.61
N ASN A 53 8.04 -7.64 6.25
CA ASN A 53 9.30 -6.95 6.45
C ASN A 53 9.67 -6.86 7.94
N SER A 54 8.71 -6.51 8.80
CA SER A 54 8.91 -6.47 10.25
C SER A 54 9.37 -7.81 10.81
N LYS A 55 8.75 -8.93 10.38
CA LYS A 55 9.17 -10.28 10.80
C LYS A 55 10.61 -10.57 10.39
N LEU A 56 10.96 -10.29 9.14
CA LEU A 56 12.32 -10.48 8.63
C LEU A 56 13.35 -9.61 9.36
N GLN A 57 13.00 -8.37 9.74
CA GLN A 57 13.89 -7.52 10.52
C GLN A 57 14.16 -8.10 11.91
N VAL A 58 13.13 -8.61 12.59
CA VAL A 58 13.28 -9.27 13.89
C VAL A 58 14.19 -10.50 13.77
N GLU A 59 13.97 -11.36 12.77
CA GLU A 59 14.80 -12.53 12.54
C GLU A 59 16.25 -12.14 12.21
N ARG A 60 16.46 -11.14 11.35
CA ARG A 60 17.78 -10.61 11.03
C ARG A 60 18.49 -10.14 12.30
N HIS A 61 17.81 -9.38 13.16
CA HIS A 61 18.40 -8.92 14.42
C HIS A 61 18.73 -10.07 15.37
N TYR A 62 17.86 -11.07 15.46
CA TYR A 62 18.13 -12.27 16.25
C TYR A 62 19.35 -13.06 15.72
N LEU A 63 19.47 -13.21 14.41
CA LEU A 63 20.59 -13.90 13.76
C LEU A 63 21.91 -13.15 13.92
N LEU A 64 21.88 -11.82 13.89
CA LEU A 64 23.05 -10.96 14.10
C LEU A 64 23.37 -10.71 15.58
N ALA A 65 22.51 -11.13 16.50
CA ALA A 65 22.74 -10.93 17.92
C ALA A 65 24.03 -11.64 18.35
N PRO A 66 24.93 -10.97 19.10
CA PRO A 66 26.22 -11.54 19.49
C PRO A 66 26.11 -12.88 20.22
N ALA A 67 25.07 -13.06 21.04
CA ALA A 67 24.81 -14.33 21.73
C ALA A 67 24.54 -15.47 20.74
N THR A 68 23.65 -15.26 19.77
CA THR A 68 23.33 -16.25 18.73
C THR A 68 24.55 -16.56 17.86
N LEU A 69 25.31 -15.54 17.48
CA LEU A 69 26.54 -15.70 16.71
C LEU A 69 27.59 -16.49 17.49
N ARG A 70 27.74 -16.25 18.79
CA ARG A 70 28.69 -16.98 19.64
C ARG A 70 28.32 -18.46 19.78
N VAL A 71 27.04 -18.76 20.00
CA VAL A 71 26.55 -20.15 20.04
C VAL A 71 26.79 -20.86 18.71
N ARG A 72 26.53 -20.20 17.57
CA ARG A 72 26.82 -20.76 16.24
C ARG A 72 28.31 -20.93 15.99
N ALA A 73 29.14 -19.98 16.41
CA ALA A 73 30.59 -20.07 16.30
C ALA A 73 31.13 -21.27 17.09
N GLU A 74 30.67 -21.46 18.34
CA GLU A 74 31.03 -22.61 19.18
C GLU A 74 30.64 -23.94 18.51
N MET A 75 29.41 -24.05 17.97
CA MET A 75 28.97 -25.25 17.23
C MET A 75 29.81 -25.52 15.97
N ALA A 76 30.27 -24.47 15.30
CA ALA A 76 31.17 -24.58 14.15
C ALA A 76 32.65 -24.82 14.53
N GLY A 77 32.96 -24.96 15.83
CA GLY A 77 34.32 -25.13 16.33
C GLY A 77 35.17 -23.85 16.27
N LEU A 78 34.56 -22.72 15.93
CA LEU A 78 35.21 -21.42 15.88
C LEU A 78 35.40 -20.88 17.30
N LYS A 79 36.59 -20.36 17.56
CA LYS A 79 36.97 -19.78 18.85
C LYS A 79 37.56 -18.39 18.62
N PRO A 80 37.47 -17.48 19.60
CA PRO A 80 38.16 -16.20 19.50
C PRO A 80 39.64 -16.42 19.18
N PRO A 81 40.22 -15.69 18.21
CA PRO A 81 41.64 -15.79 17.92
C PRO A 81 42.44 -15.37 19.15
N ARG A 82 43.57 -16.05 19.38
CA ARG A 82 44.46 -15.70 20.49
C ARG A 82 45.23 -14.41 20.15
N ARG A 83 45.72 -13.69 21.17
CA ARG A 83 46.41 -12.39 20.98
C ARG A 83 47.61 -12.47 20.03
N ASP A 84 48.29 -13.61 19.97
CA ASP A 84 49.42 -13.91 19.07
C ASP A 84 49.01 -14.11 17.59
N GLN A 85 47.72 -14.29 17.32
CA GLN A 85 47.16 -14.52 15.98
C GLN A 85 46.58 -13.26 15.33
N ILE A 86 46.50 -12.15 16.08
CA ILE A 86 45.95 -10.88 15.59
C ILE A 86 47.11 -10.00 15.13
N ARG A 87 47.16 -9.69 13.83
CA ARG A 87 48.06 -8.68 13.27
C ARG A 87 47.28 -7.41 12.95
N THR A 88 47.67 -6.29 13.55
CA THR A 88 47.22 -4.96 13.16
C THR A 88 48.17 -4.42 12.10
N LEU A 89 47.64 -4.02 10.95
CA LEU A 89 48.38 -3.28 9.93
C LEU A 89 48.10 -1.79 10.18
N GLU A 90 49.13 -1.04 10.58
CA GLU A 90 49.12 0.43 10.56
C GLU A 90 49.33 0.97 9.15
#